data_AF-R7EU94-F1
#
_entry.id   AF-R7EU94-F1
#
_cell.length_a   1.000
_cell.length_b   1.000
_cell.length_c   1.000
_cell.angle_alpha   90.00
_cell.angle_beta   90.00
_cell.angle_gamma   90.00
#
_symmetry.space_group_name_H-M   'P 1'
#
loop_
_entity.id
_entity.type
_entity.pdbx_description
1 polymer ?
#
loop_
_entity_poly.entity_id
_entity_poly.type
_entity_poly.pdbx_seq_one_letter_code
_entity_poly.pdbx_strand_id
1 'polypeptide(L)'
;MPEDTFEEIVAKYVEMNIAHPFMEGNGRATRIWLDMMLRRSLGKVVDWRNITREAYMQAMERSPINDLELRVLLQGALTTETDDRDVIFHGIVQSYYYEGYEPD
;
A
#
# COMPACT_ATOMS: atom_id res chain seq x y z
N MET A 1 -10.57 14.93 -1.27
CA MET A 1 -9.11 14.95 -1.06
C MET A 1 -8.44 14.86 -2.43
N PRO A 2 -7.48 15.77 -2.72
CA PRO A 2 -6.62 15.68 -3.90
C PRO A 2 -5.83 14.37 -3.94
N GLU A 3 -5.26 14.03 -5.10
CA GLU A 3 -4.45 12.82 -5.34
C GLU A 3 -3.31 13.11 -6.33
N ASP A 4 -2.77 14.33 -6.33
CA ASP A 4 -1.81 14.80 -7.33
C ASP A 4 -0.36 14.58 -6.88
N THR A 5 -0.12 14.50 -5.57
CA THR A 5 1.20 14.23 -4.98
C THR A 5 1.22 12.90 -4.21
N PHE A 6 2.42 12.38 -3.97
CA PHE A 6 2.60 11.16 -3.18
C PHE A 6 2.04 11.34 -1.76
N GLU A 7 2.32 12.47 -1.12
CA GLU A 7 1.86 12.80 0.22
C GLU A 7 0.33 12.84 0.30
N GLU A 8 -0.33 13.44 -0.70
CA GLU A 8 -1.80 13.46 -0.77
C GLU A 8 -2.40 12.07 -0.98
N ILE A 9 -1.78 11.24 -1.84
CA ILE A 9 -2.22 9.87 -2.08
C ILE A 9 -2.09 9.02 -0.80
N VAL A 10 -0.97 9.15 -0.07
CA VAL A 10 -0.77 8.41 1.19
C VAL A 10 -1.74 8.91 2.27
N ALA A 11 -1.94 10.22 2.42
CA ALA A 11 -2.93 10.75 3.36
C ALA A 11 -4.34 10.21 3.04
N LYS A 12 -4.73 10.21 1.77
CA LYS A 12 -6.01 9.67 1.31
C LYS A 12 -6.12 8.15 1.57
N TYR A 13 -5.03 7.42 1.42
CA TYR A 13 -4.95 6.00 1.73
C TYR A 13 -5.10 5.71 3.23
N VAL A 14 -4.49 6.52 4.09
CA VAL A 14 -4.65 6.44 5.55
C VAL A 14 -6.10 6.64 5.95
N GLU A 15 -6.76 7.68 5.42
CA GLU A 15 -8.19 7.93 5.70
C GLU A 15 -9.09 6.77 5.22
N MET A 16 -8.79 6.17 4.07
CA MET A 16 -9.53 4.99 3.59
C MET A 16 -9.32 3.78 4.51
N ASN A 17 -8.12 3.59 5.02
CA ASN A 17 -7.84 2.54 6.00
C ASN A 17 -8.58 2.75 7.33
N ILE A 18 -8.70 4.01 7.79
CA ILE A 18 -9.52 4.36 8.95
C ILE A 18 -11.00 4.08 8.71
N ALA A 19 -11.50 4.41 7.51
CA ALA A 19 -12.90 4.19 7.15
C ALA A 19 -13.28 2.70 7.12
N HIS A 20 -12.34 1.84 6.70
CA HIS A 20 -12.45 0.38 6.72
C HIS A 20 -13.83 -0.15 6.26
N PRO A 21 -14.27 0.17 5.01
CA PRO A 21 -15.68 0.15 4.61
C PRO A 21 -16.31 -1.24 4.45
N PHE A 22 -15.52 -2.32 4.40
CA PHE A 22 -16.01 -3.69 4.25
C PHE A 22 -15.93 -4.46 5.57
N MET A 23 -16.71 -5.53 5.69
CA MET A 23 -16.62 -6.45 6.84
C MET A 23 -15.25 -7.15 6.90
N GLU A 24 -14.72 -7.56 5.74
CA GLU A 24 -13.43 -8.23 5.61
C GLU A 24 -12.75 -7.81 4.29
N GLY A 25 -11.42 -7.97 4.21
CA GLY A 25 -10.67 -7.78 2.96
C GLY A 25 -10.20 -6.36 2.68
N ASN A 26 -10.45 -5.40 3.59
CA ASN A 26 -10.06 -4.00 3.44
C ASN A 26 -8.57 -3.83 3.13
N GLY A 27 -7.67 -4.45 3.90
CA GLY A 27 -6.23 -4.31 3.66
C GLY A 27 -5.83 -4.64 2.22
N ARG A 28 -6.24 -5.81 1.74
CA ARG A 28 -5.93 -6.29 0.37
C ARG A 28 -6.53 -5.41 -0.71
N ALA A 29 -7.82 -5.09 -0.60
CA ALA A 29 -8.52 -4.27 -1.59
C ALA A 29 -7.95 -2.85 -1.64
N THR A 30 -7.71 -2.24 -0.48
CA THR A 30 -7.23 -0.87 -0.38
C THR A 30 -5.77 -0.73 -0.82
N ARG A 31 -4.92 -1.76 -0.66
CA ARG A 31 -3.55 -1.78 -1.23
C ARG A 31 -3.55 -1.77 -2.76
N ILE A 32 -4.43 -2.56 -3.40
CA ILE A 32 -4.60 -2.52 -4.86
C ILE A 32 -5.11 -1.14 -5.30
N TRP A 33 -6.06 -0.58 -4.55
CA TRP A 33 -6.58 0.76 -4.82
C TRP A 33 -5.51 1.85 -4.70
N LEU A 34 -4.61 1.74 -3.71
CA LEU A 34 -3.44 2.60 -3.58
C LEU A 34 -2.54 2.53 -4.82
N ASP A 35 -2.17 1.33 -5.28
CA ASP A 35 -1.33 1.15 -6.47
C ASP A 35 -1.97 1.75 -7.72
N MET A 36 -3.30 1.65 -7.88
CA MET A 36 -4.00 2.27 -9.00
C MET A 36 -3.95 3.80 -8.96
N MET A 37 -4.04 4.42 -7.78
CA MET A 37 -3.88 5.87 -7.64
C MET A 37 -2.45 6.30 -7.93
N LEU A 38 -1.46 5.62 -7.34
CA LEU A 38 -0.04 5.91 -7.60
C LEU A 38 0.30 5.76 -9.09
N ARG A 39 -0.21 4.71 -9.73
CA ARG A 39 0.02 4.46 -11.16
C ARG A 39 -0.57 5.58 -12.01
N ARG A 40 -1.80 5.99 -11.71
CA ARG A 40 -2.50 7.03 -12.46
C ARG A 40 -1.85 8.41 -12.30
N SER A 41 -1.50 8.80 -11.09
CA SER A 41 -1.01 10.16 -10.80
C SER A 41 0.49 10.30 -11.01
N LEU A 42 1.28 9.26 -10.69
CA LEU A 42 2.74 9.35 -10.61
C LEU A 42 3.48 8.39 -11.56
N GLY A 43 2.77 7.49 -12.25
CA GLY A 43 3.40 6.47 -13.11
C GLY A 43 4.24 5.46 -12.31
N LYS A 44 3.90 5.22 -11.04
CA LYS A 44 4.62 4.33 -10.12
C LYS A 44 3.66 3.42 -9.36
N VAL A 45 4.17 2.30 -8.86
CA VAL A 45 3.48 1.39 -7.94
C VAL A 45 4.39 1.04 -6.77
N VAL A 46 3.84 0.47 -5.71
CA VAL A 46 4.62 -0.04 -4.59
C VAL A 46 5.11 -1.45 -4.92
N ASP A 47 6.42 -1.66 -4.87
CA ASP A 47 6.98 -3.01 -4.86
C ASP A 47 6.88 -3.57 -3.43
N TRP A 48 5.74 -4.20 -3.14
CA TRP A 48 5.43 -4.72 -1.81
C TRP A 48 6.44 -5.75 -1.31
N ARG A 49 7.19 -6.43 -2.20
CA ARG A 49 8.27 -7.36 -1.81
C ARG A 49 9.34 -6.72 -0.93
N ASN A 50 9.52 -5.40 -1.06
CA ASN A 50 10.54 -4.64 -0.34
C ASN A 50 10.08 -4.14 1.03
N ILE A 51 8.85 -4.47 1.44
CA ILE A 51 8.29 -4.09 2.73
C ILE A 51 7.99 -5.36 3.53
N THR A 52 8.48 -5.42 4.77
CA THR A 52 8.16 -6.55 5.66
C THR A 52 6.77 -6.37 6.26
N ARG A 53 6.14 -7.49 6.63
CA ARG A 53 4.83 -7.48 7.29
C ARG A 53 4.87 -6.66 8.57
N GLU A 54 5.90 -6.85 9.40
CA GLU A 54 6.03 -6.19 10.70
C GLU A 54 6.15 -4.68 10.53
N ALA A 55 6.98 -4.22 9.59
CA ALA A 55 7.18 -2.79 9.34
C ALA A 55 5.90 -2.13 8.80
N TYR A 56 5.23 -2.79 7.86
CA TYR A 56 3.97 -2.30 7.31
C TYR A 56 2.87 -2.21 8.37
N MET A 57 2.66 -3.27 9.15
CA MET A 57 1.61 -3.29 10.18
C MET A 57 1.85 -2.24 11.27
N GLN A 58 3.09 -2.09 11.75
CA GLN A 58 3.45 -1.04 12.71
C GLN A 58 3.21 0.37 12.16
N ALA A 59 3.57 0.62 10.90
CA ALA A 59 3.34 1.91 10.26
C ALA A 59 1.84 2.20 10.07
N MET A 60 1.04 1.19 9.70
CA MET A 60 -0.42 1.33 9.55
C MET A 60 -1.12 1.58 10.90
N GLU A 61 -0.66 0.97 11.99
CA GLU A 61 -1.19 1.24 13.35
C GLU A 61 -0.93 2.69 13.79
N ARG A 62 0.22 3.25 13.39
CA ARG A 62 0.61 4.64 13.72
C ARG A 62 0.02 5.69 12.81
N SER A 63 -0.36 5.31 11.58
CA SER A 63 -0.76 6.26 10.53
C SER A 63 -1.92 7.20 10.88
N PRO A 64 -2.92 6.84 11.71
CA PRO A 64 -3.97 7.79 12.11
C PRO A 64 -3.47 8.97 12.96
N ILE A 65 -2.31 8.84 13.58
CA ILE A 65 -1.68 9.88 14.40
C ILE A 65 -0.56 10.57 13.61
N ASN A 66 0.28 9.77 12.94
CA ASN A 66 1.40 10.27 12.13
C ASN A 66 1.74 9.27 11.02
N ASP A 67 1.58 9.69 9.78
CA ASP A 67 1.81 8.88 8.58
C ASP A 67 3.26 8.84 8.10
N LEU A 68 4.20 9.51 8.78
CA LEU A 68 5.58 9.66 8.31
C LEU A 68 6.27 8.31 8.09
N GLU A 69 6.08 7.36 9.00
CA GLU A 69 6.68 6.03 8.87
C GLU A 69 6.14 5.28 7.64
N LEU A 70 4.82 5.35 7.43
CA LEU A 70 4.17 4.74 6.27
C LEU A 70 4.68 5.41 4.98
N ARG A 71 4.77 6.75 4.94
CA ARG A 71 5.31 7.48 3.80
C ARG A 71 6.74 7.08 3.48
N VAL A 72 7.62 6.99 4.48
CA VAL A 72 9.02 6.59 4.27
C VAL A 72 9.12 5.16 3.74
N LEU A 73 8.35 4.21 4.30
CA LEU A 73 8.32 2.83 3.82
C LEU A 73 7.83 2.74 2.38
N LEU A 74 6.67 3.33 2.07
CA LEU A 74 6.09 3.27 0.72
C LEU A 74 7.00 3.98 -0.30
N GLN A 75 7.53 5.16 0.04
CA GLN A 75 8.43 5.93 -0.82
C GLN A 75 9.70 5.13 -1.16
N GLY A 76 10.27 4.42 -0.18
CA GLY A 76 11.45 3.57 -0.37
C GLY A 76 11.21 2.33 -1.23
N ALA A 77 9.95 1.95 -1.43
CA ALA A 77 9.55 0.78 -2.22
C ALA A 77 8.89 1.14 -3.57
N LEU A 78 8.85 2.41 -3.97
CA LEU A 78 8.25 2.80 -5.25
C LEU A 78 9.09 2.32 -6.44
N THR A 79 8.40 1.79 -7.45
CA THR A 79 8.99 1.40 -8.74
C THR A 79 8.20 1.96 -9.92
N THR A 80 8.89 2.20 -11.04
CA THR A 80 8.28 2.58 -12.34
C THR A 80 7.84 1.37 -13.17
N GLU A 81 8.11 0.15 -12.70
CA GLU A 81 7.79 -1.11 -13.37
C GLU A 81 6.29 -1.47 -13.22
N THR A 82 5.40 -0.57 -13.63
CA THR A 82 3.96 -0.65 -13.34
C THR A 82 3.19 -1.76 -14.08
N ASP A 83 3.82 -2.37 -15.09
CA ASP A 83 3.27 -3.48 -15.89
C ASP A 83 4.11 -4.77 -15.76
N ASP A 84 5.11 -4.75 -14.87
CA ASP A 84 5.93 -5.94 -14.63
C ASP A 84 5.14 -6.99 -13.87
N ARG A 85 5.11 -8.20 -14.43
CA ARG A 85 4.31 -9.30 -13.88
C ARG A 85 4.87 -9.77 -12.54
N ASP A 86 6.18 -9.76 -12.35
CA ASP A 86 6.79 -10.21 -11.11
C ASP A 86 6.50 -9.22 -9.98
N VAL A 87 6.57 -7.91 -10.23
CA VAL A 87 6.15 -6.87 -9.28
C VAL A 87 4.69 -7.08 -8.86
N ILE A 88 3.79 -7.27 -9.84
CA ILE A 88 2.35 -7.42 -9.58
C ILE A 88 2.05 -8.71 -8.82
N PHE A 89 2.48 -9.87 -9.31
CA PHE A 89 2.09 -11.16 -8.72
C PHE A 89 2.73 -11.38 -7.36
N HIS A 90 4.02 -11.07 -7.20
CA HIS A 90 4.65 -11.18 -5.88
C HIS A 90 4.11 -10.12 -4.92
N GLY A 91 3.73 -8.93 -5.41
CA GLY A 91 3.06 -7.92 -4.61
C GLY A 91 1.70 -8.39 -4.08
N ILE A 92 0.91 -9.09 -4.90
CA ILE A 92 -0.34 -9.72 -4.46
C ILE A 92 -0.07 -10.79 -3.40
N VAL A 93 0.91 -11.68 -3.62
CA VAL A 93 1.29 -12.71 -2.63
C VAL A 93 1.68 -12.08 -1.30
N GLN A 94 2.55 -11.06 -1.31
CA GLN A 94 2.97 -10.34 -0.11
C GLN A 94 1.79 -9.63 0.58
N SER A 95 0.89 -9.03 -0.19
CA SER A 95 -0.33 -8.38 0.32
C SER A 95 -1.26 -9.38 1.03
N TYR A 96 -1.32 -10.63 0.56
CA TYR A 96 -2.06 -11.70 1.24
C TYR A 96 -1.32 -12.22 2.49
N TYR A 97 0.01 -12.30 2.44
CA TYR A 97 0.86 -12.66 3.58
C TYR A 97 0.69 -11.69 4.76
N TYR A 98 0.52 -10.39 4.51
CA TYR A 98 0.22 -9.42 5.57
C TYR A 98 -1.01 -9.79 6.40
N GLU A 99 -2.03 -10.34 5.75
CA GLU A 99 -3.29 -10.77 6.38
C GLU A 99 -3.23 -12.20 6.94
N GLY A 100 -2.06 -12.86 6.91
CA GLY A 100 -1.86 -14.20 7.47
C GLY A 100 -2.16 -15.36 6.52
N TYR A 101 -2.27 -15.11 5.20
CA TYR A 101 -2.36 -16.18 4.20
C TYR A 101 -0.95 -16.51 3.70
N GLU A 102 -0.48 -17.73 3.98
CA GLU A 102 0.75 -18.26 3.40
C GLU A 102 0.42 -19.15 2.20
N PRO A 103 1.14 -19.05 1.07
CA PRO A 103 1.07 -20.05 0.03
C PRO A 103 1.56 -21.40 0.58
N ASP A 104 0.82 -22.47 0.33
CA ASP A 104 1.27 -23.85 0.58
C ASP A 104 2.57 -24.19 -0.18
#